data_AF-A0A6C0DF75-F1
#
_entry.id   AF-A0A6C0DF75-F1
#
_cell.length_a   1.000
_cell.length_b   1.000
_cell.length_c   1.000
_cell.angle_alpha   90.00
_cell.angle_beta   90.00
_cell.angle_gamma   90.00
#
_symmetry.space_group_name_H-M   'P 1'
#
loop_
_entity.id
_entity.type
_entity.pdbx_description
1 polymer ?
#
loop_
_entity_poly.entity_id
_entity_poly.type
_entity_poly.pdbx_seq_one_letter_code
_entity_poly.pdbx_strand_id
1 'polypeptide(L)'
;MELENIVNINIQKDINLYFSKNDYKYIKSVSIQNRMNNQEDYLKKACFLYKDNIIVINYSYLKWIMKNGICTNEYLIEYIMNIFRETVKYYKNFIIHINSNHLTMMDIDKYYLFIKNISIIMKETFPNNLDKCFVYDAPFIFSKLFSILSVFIDKATLKKIKIVDSD
;
A
#
# COMPACT_ATOMS: atom_id res chain seq x y z
N MET A 1 8.64 10.29 24.17
CA MET A 1 8.48 8.82 24.25
C MET A 1 7.04 8.39 24.46
N GLU A 2 6.33 8.77 25.55
CA GLU A 2 4.91 8.38 25.74
C GLU A 2 3.94 9.06 24.74
N LEU A 3 4.12 10.35 24.47
CA LEU A 3 3.28 11.09 23.51
C LEU A 3 3.43 10.59 22.06
N GLU A 4 4.65 10.26 21.62
CA GLU A 4 4.90 9.68 20.30
C GLU A 4 4.26 8.30 20.15
N ASN A 5 4.26 7.50 21.22
CA ASN A 5 3.58 6.20 21.22
C ASN A 5 2.06 6.35 21.11
N ILE A 6 1.46 7.29 21.84
CA ILE A 6 0.01 7.56 21.77
C ILE A 6 -0.41 8.08 20.40
N VAL A 7 0.34 9.01 19.82
CA VAL A 7 0.08 9.55 18.47
C VAL A 7 0.16 8.44 17.42
N ASN A 8 1.17 7.56 17.51
CA ASN A 8 1.30 6.41 16.61
C ASN A 8 0.13 5.42 16.77
N ILE A 9 -0.33 5.14 17.99
CA ILE A 9 -1.49 4.27 18.24
C ILE A 9 -2.77 4.85 17.60
N ASN A 10 -3.01 6.15 17.74
CA ASN A 10 -4.18 6.80 17.17
C ASN A 10 -4.16 6.76 15.63
N ILE A 11 -2.99 7.02 15.02
CA ILE A 11 -2.81 6.91 13.56
C ILE A 11 -3.09 5.49 13.08
N GLN A 12 -2.55 4.47 13.76
CA GLN A 12 -2.79 3.08 13.38
C GLN A 12 -4.27 2.71 13.49
N LYS A 13 -4.97 3.18 14.53
CA LYS A 13 -6.43 2.98 14.68
C LYS A 13 -7.23 3.65 13.56
N ASP A 14 -6.92 4.91 13.23
CA ASP A 14 -7.58 5.64 12.14
C ASP A 14 -7.41 4.91 10.81
N ILE A 15 -6.18 4.45 10.52
CA ILE A 15 -5.85 3.74 9.28
C ILE A 15 -6.52 2.36 9.24
N ASN A 16 -6.54 1.64 10.36
CA ASN A 16 -7.24 0.34 10.42
C ASN A 16 -8.75 0.51 10.24
N LEU A 17 -9.34 1.56 10.80
CA LEU A 17 -10.73 1.93 10.57
C LEU A 17 -10.98 2.30 9.10
N TYR A 18 -10.06 3.02 8.47
CA TYR A 18 -10.13 3.30 7.04
C TYR A 18 -10.15 2.00 6.22
N PHE A 19 -9.25 1.06 6.51
CA PHE A 19 -9.17 -0.20 5.79
C PHE A 19 -10.43 -1.07 5.95
N SER A 20 -10.93 -1.22 7.18
CA SER A 20 -12.16 -1.99 7.43
C SER A 20 -13.40 -1.43 6.72
N LYS A 21 -13.50 -0.10 6.60
CA LYS A 21 -14.58 0.58 5.85
C LYS A 21 -14.42 0.50 4.33
N ASN A 22 -13.23 0.17 3.85
CA ASN A 22 -12.85 0.21 2.44
C ASN A 22 -12.30 -1.14 1.97
N ASP A 23 -12.97 -2.22 2.38
CA ASP A 23 -12.64 -3.59 1.98
C ASP A 23 -13.12 -3.90 0.55
N TYR A 24 -12.72 -5.06 0.03
CA TYR A 24 -13.07 -5.45 -1.33
C TYR A 24 -14.59 -5.61 -1.54
N LYS A 25 -15.36 -5.98 -0.52
CA LYS A 25 -16.82 -6.12 -0.61
C LYS A 25 -17.49 -4.75 -0.77
N TYR A 26 -17.07 -3.76 0.00
CA TYR A 26 -17.53 -2.39 -0.11
C TYR A 26 -17.24 -1.83 -1.50
N ILE A 27 -16.00 -1.97 -1.99
CA ILE A 27 -15.59 -1.51 -3.32
C ILE A 27 -16.52 -2.08 -4.39
N LYS A 28 -16.74 -3.41 -4.38
CA LYS A 28 -17.66 -4.07 -5.30
C LYS A 28 -19.07 -3.48 -5.24
N SER A 29 -19.58 -3.21 -4.04
CA SER A 29 -20.93 -2.67 -3.86
C SER A 29 -21.08 -1.26 -4.42
N VAL A 30 -20.10 -0.37 -4.21
CA VAL A 30 -20.18 1.01 -4.71
C VAL A 30 -19.97 1.11 -6.21
N SER A 31 -19.16 0.21 -6.79
CA SER A 31 -18.98 0.12 -8.24
C SER A 31 -20.26 -0.35 -8.93
N ILE A 32 -20.95 -1.37 -8.40
CA ILE A 32 -22.22 -1.87 -8.96
C ILE A 32 -23.31 -0.78 -8.92
N GLN A 33 -23.29 0.05 -7.87
CA GLN A 33 -24.26 1.14 -7.69
C GLN A 33 -23.91 2.40 -8.49
N ASN A 34 -22.88 2.38 -9.35
CA ASN A 34 -22.38 3.55 -10.08
C ASN A 34 -22.14 4.78 -9.17
N ARG A 35 -21.66 4.55 -7.94
CA ARG A 35 -21.33 5.62 -6.98
C ARG A 35 -19.87 6.06 -7.06
N MET A 36 -19.06 5.40 -7.87
CA MET A 36 -17.62 5.61 -8.00
C MET A 36 -17.22 5.31 -9.44
N ASN A 37 -17.29 6.35 -10.28
CA ASN A 37 -17.36 6.18 -11.74
C ASN A 37 -16.15 6.77 -12.47
N ASN A 38 -15.29 7.50 -11.77
CA ASN A 38 -14.08 8.05 -12.37
C ASN A 38 -12.84 7.30 -11.85
N GLN A 39 -11.83 7.21 -12.72
CA GLN A 39 -10.55 6.57 -12.44
C GLN A 39 -9.83 7.20 -11.23
N GLU A 40 -9.98 8.51 -11.04
CA GLU A 40 -9.28 9.29 -10.01
C GLU A 40 -9.70 8.88 -8.59
N ASP A 41 -10.99 8.63 -8.37
CA ASP A 41 -11.53 8.20 -7.09
C ASP A 41 -10.90 6.86 -6.66
N TYR A 42 -10.73 5.92 -7.60
CA TYR A 42 -10.11 4.62 -7.30
C TYR A 42 -8.65 4.81 -6.92
N LEU A 43 -7.91 5.65 -7.65
CA LEU A 43 -6.50 5.93 -7.39
C LEU A 43 -6.29 6.58 -6.03
N LYS A 44 -7.07 7.62 -5.70
CA LYS A 44 -7.02 8.33 -4.42
C LYS A 44 -7.31 7.43 -3.22
N LYS A 45 -8.12 6.38 -3.40
CA LYS A 45 -8.37 5.40 -2.33
C LYS A 45 -7.37 4.24 -2.32
N ALA A 46 -6.70 3.99 -3.45
CA ALA A 46 -5.67 2.96 -3.57
C ALA A 46 -4.34 3.38 -2.95
N CYS A 47 -3.91 4.62 -3.15
CA CYS A 47 -2.68 5.16 -2.59
C CYS A 47 -2.84 6.65 -2.34
N PHE A 48 -2.46 7.14 -1.15
CA PHE A 48 -2.53 8.55 -0.82
C PHE A 48 -1.60 8.93 0.34
N LEU A 49 -1.29 10.22 0.43
CA LEU A 49 -0.60 10.82 1.57
C LEU A 49 -1.62 11.10 2.69
N TYR A 50 -1.38 10.58 3.89
CA TYR A 50 -2.24 10.71 5.05
C TYR A 50 -1.47 11.34 6.20
N LYS A 51 -1.63 12.66 6.44
CA LYS A 51 -0.90 13.39 7.49
C LYS A 51 0.63 13.30 7.33
N ASP A 52 1.24 14.42 7.01
CA ASP A 52 2.70 14.56 6.90
C ASP A 52 3.35 13.56 5.95
N ASN A 53 4.14 12.62 6.49
CA ASN A 53 5.00 11.70 5.75
C ASN A 53 4.46 10.25 5.70
N ILE A 54 3.19 10.05 6.05
CA ILE A 54 2.58 8.72 6.08
C ILE A 54 1.86 8.46 4.76
N ILE A 55 2.26 7.41 4.06
CA ILE A 55 1.65 6.96 2.81
C ILE A 55 0.78 5.74 3.11
N VAL A 56 -0.48 5.80 2.73
CA VAL A 56 -1.45 4.72 2.89
C VAL A 56 -1.67 4.03 1.56
N ILE A 57 -1.54 2.70 1.53
CA ILE A 57 -1.77 1.86 0.36
C ILE A 57 -2.85 0.83 0.70
N ASN A 58 -3.95 0.83 -0.06
CA ASN A 58 -5.02 -0.15 0.10
C ASN A 58 -4.99 -1.15 -1.07
N TYR A 59 -4.50 -2.36 -0.80
CA TYR A 59 -4.41 -3.41 -1.80
C TYR A 59 -5.78 -3.83 -2.36
N SER A 60 -6.87 -3.73 -1.59
CA SER A 60 -8.21 -4.06 -2.11
C SER A 60 -8.59 -3.16 -3.30
N TYR A 61 -8.22 -1.88 -3.25
CA TYR A 61 -8.40 -0.95 -4.36
C TYR A 61 -7.42 -1.20 -5.50
N LEU A 62 -6.13 -1.45 -5.22
CA LEU A 62 -5.16 -1.81 -6.26
C LEU A 62 -5.61 -3.06 -7.04
N LYS A 63 -6.03 -4.10 -6.32
CA LYS A 63 -6.58 -5.32 -6.89
C LYS A 63 -7.82 -5.04 -7.73
N TRP A 64 -8.72 -4.17 -7.27
CA TRP A 64 -9.90 -3.79 -8.06
C TRP A 64 -9.51 -3.08 -9.37
N ILE A 65 -8.60 -2.10 -9.31
CA ILE A 65 -8.10 -1.36 -10.47
C ILE A 65 -7.49 -2.32 -11.49
N MET A 66 -6.55 -3.16 -11.06
CA MET A 66 -5.84 -4.08 -11.94
C MET A 66 -6.74 -5.20 -12.48
N LYS A 67 -7.72 -5.67 -11.70
CA LYS A 67 -8.64 -6.73 -12.13
C LYS A 67 -9.65 -6.24 -13.16
N ASN A 68 -10.15 -5.02 -13.00
CA ASN A 68 -11.19 -4.46 -13.86
C ASN A 68 -10.64 -3.53 -14.95
N GLY A 69 -9.33 -3.40 -15.08
CA GLY A 69 -8.70 -2.58 -16.13
C GLY A 69 -9.05 -1.10 -16.04
N ILE A 70 -9.20 -0.55 -14.83
CA ILE A 70 -9.56 0.86 -14.62
C ILE A 70 -8.49 1.80 -15.19
N CYS A 71 -7.22 1.41 -15.12
CA CYS A 71 -6.10 2.05 -15.80
C CYS A 71 -4.99 1.04 -16.09
N THR A 72 -3.97 1.44 -16.86
CA THR A 72 -2.81 0.59 -17.14
C THR A 72 -1.90 0.44 -15.92
N ASN A 73 -1.12 -0.64 -15.88
CA ASN A 73 -0.17 -0.87 -14.79
C ASN A 73 0.91 0.22 -14.74
N GLU A 74 1.37 0.70 -15.89
CA GLU A 74 2.36 1.77 -16.01
C GLU A 74 1.81 3.07 -15.42
N TYR A 75 0.57 3.41 -15.73
CA TYR A 75 -0.09 4.59 -15.18
C TYR A 75 -0.29 4.46 -13.66
N LEU A 76 -0.69 3.28 -13.18
CA LEU A 76 -0.86 3.03 -11.75
C LEU A 76 0.47 3.13 -10.99
N ILE A 77 1.55 2.57 -11.53
CA ILE A 77 2.90 2.71 -10.96
C ILE A 77 3.29 4.18 -10.90
N GLU A 78 3.14 4.92 -12.00
CA GLU A 78 3.50 6.33 -12.08
C GLU A 78 2.68 7.19 -11.09
N TYR A 79 1.38 6.91 -10.95
CA TYR A 79 0.54 7.54 -9.94
C TYR A 79 1.08 7.31 -8.52
N ILE A 80 1.40 6.06 -8.18
CA ILE A 80 1.96 5.72 -6.87
C ILE A 80 3.29 6.44 -6.68
N MET A 81 4.20 6.37 -7.65
CA MET A 81 5.52 7.01 -7.56
C MET A 81 5.44 8.53 -7.40
N ASN A 82 4.44 9.19 -8.01
CA ASN A 82 4.22 10.61 -7.81
C ASN A 82 3.88 10.93 -6.35
N ILE A 83 3.08 10.12 -5.66
CA ILE A 83 2.82 10.32 -4.22
C ILE A 83 4.11 10.22 -3.40
N PHE A 84 4.96 9.24 -3.69
CA PHE A 84 6.27 9.12 -3.03
C PHE A 84 7.17 10.32 -3.34
N ARG A 85 7.26 10.75 -4.61
CA ARG A 85 8.02 11.94 -5.02
C ARG A 85 7.56 13.19 -4.30
N GLU A 86 6.26 13.45 -4.27
CA GLU A 86 5.72 14.61 -3.54
C GLU A 86 6.03 14.53 -2.05
N THR A 87 5.97 13.34 -1.45
CA THR A 87 6.29 13.16 -0.02
C THR A 87 7.76 13.49 0.26
N VAL A 88 8.70 12.99 -0.54
CA VAL A 88 10.14 13.20 -0.29
C VAL A 88 10.62 14.63 -0.59
N LYS A 89 9.83 15.45 -1.30
CA LYS A 89 10.11 16.89 -1.45
C LYS A 89 10.08 17.62 -0.11
N TYR A 90 9.20 17.19 0.80
CA TYR A 90 8.96 17.88 2.08
C TYR A 90 9.50 17.10 3.29
N TYR A 91 9.63 15.78 3.17
CA TYR A 91 10.03 14.91 4.28
C TYR A 91 11.21 14.02 3.89
N LYS A 92 12.24 13.98 4.73
CA LYS A 92 13.43 13.15 4.49
C LYS A 92 13.09 11.66 4.41
N ASN A 93 12.20 11.20 5.29
CA ASN A 93 11.77 9.81 5.37
C ASN A 93 10.24 9.72 5.38
N PHE A 94 9.70 8.60 4.91
CA PHE A 94 8.27 8.30 4.93
C PHE A 94 7.96 7.00 5.64
N ILE A 95 6.73 6.89 6.13
CA ILE A 95 6.16 5.68 6.74
C ILE A 95 5.09 5.14 5.80
N ILE A 96 5.11 3.84 5.53
CA ILE A 96 4.07 3.19 4.72
C ILE A 96 3.12 2.44 5.64
N HIS A 97 1.82 2.57 5.40
CA HIS A 97 0.79 1.69 5.93
C HIS A 97 0.10 0.99 4.75
N ILE A 98 0.27 -0.32 4.64
CA ILE A 98 -0.32 -1.12 3.57
C ILE A 98 -1.32 -2.12 4.12
N ASN A 99 -2.55 -2.08 3.60
CA ASN A 99 -3.49 -3.18 3.79
C ASN A 99 -3.21 -4.25 2.73
N SER A 100 -3.11 -5.50 3.16
CA SER A 100 -2.89 -6.66 2.27
C SER A 100 -4.05 -7.66 2.29
N ASN A 101 -5.20 -7.25 2.82
CA ASN A 101 -6.41 -8.05 2.85
C ASN A 101 -6.78 -8.51 1.42
N HIS A 102 -7.29 -9.73 1.32
CA HIS A 102 -7.65 -10.39 0.06
C HIS A 102 -6.50 -10.61 -0.92
N LEU A 103 -5.23 -10.48 -0.51
CA LEU A 103 -4.10 -10.98 -1.29
C LEU A 103 -4.17 -12.52 -1.37
N THR A 104 -4.17 -13.05 -2.59
CA THR A 104 -4.18 -14.49 -2.86
C THR A 104 -2.93 -14.92 -3.60
N MET A 105 -2.65 -16.23 -3.64
CA MET A 105 -1.53 -16.78 -4.42
C MET A 105 -1.66 -16.42 -5.91
N MET A 106 -2.87 -16.51 -6.47
CA MET A 106 -3.13 -16.15 -7.86
C MET A 106 -2.80 -14.68 -8.15
N ASP A 107 -3.02 -13.79 -7.18
CA ASP A 107 -2.68 -12.39 -7.35
C ASP A 107 -1.16 -12.18 -7.41
N ILE A 108 -0.40 -12.87 -6.56
CA ILE A 108 1.07 -12.81 -6.56
C ILE A 108 1.61 -13.23 -7.92
N ASP A 109 1.12 -14.34 -8.47
CA ASP A 109 1.56 -14.85 -9.77
C ASP A 109 1.12 -13.91 -10.90
N LYS A 110 -0.16 -13.52 -10.92
CA LYS A 110 -0.73 -12.67 -11.98
C LYS A 110 -0.10 -11.28 -12.03
N TYR A 111 0.18 -10.70 -10.86
CA TYR A 111 0.69 -9.34 -10.74
C TYR A 111 2.19 -9.30 -10.40
N TYR A 112 2.91 -10.41 -10.62
CA TYR A 112 4.34 -10.52 -10.32
C TYR A 112 5.17 -9.40 -10.97
N LEU A 113 4.92 -9.10 -12.25
CA LEU A 113 5.67 -8.05 -12.95
C LEU A 113 5.41 -6.66 -12.35
N PHE A 114 4.18 -6.38 -11.94
CA PHE A 114 3.84 -5.13 -11.24
C PHE A 114 4.58 -5.04 -9.90
N ILE A 115 4.55 -6.11 -9.09
CA ILE A 115 5.24 -6.20 -7.80
C ILE A 115 6.75 -6.04 -7.96
N LYS A 116 7.34 -6.68 -8.98
CA LYS A 116 8.76 -6.56 -9.31
C LYS A 116 9.11 -5.12 -9.69
N ASN A 117 8.36 -4.53 -10.63
CA ASN A 117 8.66 -3.19 -11.14
C ASN A 117 8.57 -2.15 -10.04
N ILE A 118 7.52 -2.17 -9.23
CA ILE A 118 7.39 -1.20 -8.13
C ILE A 118 8.52 -1.39 -7.10
N SER A 119 8.94 -2.62 -6.81
CA SER A 119 10.03 -2.90 -5.86
C SER A 119 11.37 -2.36 -6.36
N ILE A 120 11.67 -2.55 -7.64
CA ILE A 120 12.91 -2.06 -8.27
C ILE A 120 12.90 -0.53 -8.31
N ILE A 121 11.83 0.08 -8.82
CA ILE A 121 11.72 1.54 -8.91
C ILE A 121 11.83 2.18 -7.52
N MET A 122 11.16 1.61 -6.51
CA MET A 122 11.24 2.11 -5.14
C MET A 122 12.67 2.07 -4.58
N LYS A 123 13.40 0.98 -4.83
CA LYS A 123 14.79 0.83 -4.38
C LYS A 123 15.73 1.81 -5.07
N GLU A 124 15.56 2.02 -6.37
CA GLU A 124 16.43 2.90 -7.16
C GLU A 124 16.12 4.39 -6.91
N THR A 125 14.84 4.73 -6.75
CA THR A 125 14.37 6.12 -6.66
C THR A 125 14.40 6.67 -5.24
N PHE A 126 14.10 5.83 -4.24
CA PHE A 126 13.97 6.25 -2.84
C PHE A 126 14.88 5.45 -1.90
N PRO A 127 16.20 5.35 -2.19
CA PRO A 127 17.11 4.59 -1.35
C PRO A 127 17.15 5.18 0.06
N ASN A 128 16.94 4.34 1.07
CA ASN A 128 16.96 4.69 2.50
C ASN A 128 15.87 5.66 3.00
N ASN A 129 14.92 6.11 2.17
CA ASN A 129 13.85 7.02 2.62
C ASN A 129 12.73 6.33 3.41
N LEU A 130 12.57 5.00 3.29
CA LEU A 130 11.59 4.27 4.10
C LEU A 130 12.04 4.27 5.58
N ASP A 131 11.21 4.76 6.50
CA ASP A 131 11.43 4.62 7.94
C ASP A 131 10.84 3.30 8.45
N LYS A 132 9.53 3.12 8.26
CA LYS A 132 8.76 1.93 8.67
C LYS A 132 7.71 1.58 7.63
N CYS A 133 7.39 0.30 7.51
CA CYS A 133 6.28 -0.20 6.71
C CYS A 133 5.39 -1.09 7.58
N PHE A 134 4.16 -0.68 7.82
CA PHE A 134 3.17 -1.43 8.59
C PHE A 134 2.24 -2.17 7.64
N VAL A 135 2.18 -3.49 7.78
CA VAL A 135 1.36 -4.38 6.95
C VAL A 135 0.16 -4.85 7.77
N TYR A 136 -1.03 -4.48 7.33
CA TYR A 136 -2.31 -4.82 7.94
C TYR A 136 -2.97 -5.98 7.22
N ASP A 137 -3.75 -6.76 7.97
CA ASP A 137 -4.55 -7.88 7.47
C ASP A 137 -3.71 -8.82 6.59
N ALA A 138 -2.49 -9.14 7.02
CA ALA A 138 -1.56 -9.98 6.27
C ALA A 138 -2.07 -11.42 6.20
N PRO A 139 -2.54 -11.92 5.03
CA PRO A 139 -2.92 -13.32 4.92
C PRO A 139 -1.67 -14.21 5.03
N PHE A 140 -1.86 -15.49 5.35
CA PHE A 140 -0.75 -16.46 5.39
C PHE A 140 0.14 -16.43 4.13
N ILE A 141 -0.45 -16.15 2.97
CA ILE A 141 0.27 -16.06 1.69
C ILE A 141 1.21 -14.85 1.59
N PHE A 142 1.08 -13.86 2.48
CA PHE A 142 1.98 -12.70 2.55
C PHE A 142 3.45 -13.13 2.75
N SER A 143 3.71 -14.23 3.46
CA SER A 143 5.05 -14.81 3.60
C SER A 143 5.72 -15.13 2.24
N LYS A 144 4.94 -15.55 1.24
CA LYS A 144 5.44 -15.77 -0.13
C LYS A 144 5.71 -14.46 -0.85
N LEU A 145 4.82 -13.47 -0.71
CA LEU A 145 5.06 -12.14 -1.25
C LEU A 145 6.34 -11.54 -0.65
N PHE A 146 6.52 -11.67 0.67
CA PHE A 146 7.72 -11.22 1.37
C PHE A 146 8.99 -11.89 0.85
N SER A 147 8.94 -13.21 0.62
CA SER A 147 10.05 -13.95 0.00
C SER A 147 10.40 -13.41 -1.40
N ILE A 148 9.40 -13.11 -2.22
CA ILE A 148 9.62 -12.51 -3.55
C ILE A 148 10.24 -11.12 -3.44
N LEU A 149 9.70 -10.27 -2.56
CA LEU A 149 10.23 -8.93 -2.31
C LEU A 149 11.70 -9.00 -1.88
N SER A 150 12.08 -9.99 -1.06
CA SER A 150 13.46 -10.16 -0.57
C SER A 150 14.52 -10.36 -1.66
N VAL A 151 14.11 -10.73 -2.88
CA VAL A 151 15.01 -10.82 -4.04
C VAL A 151 15.36 -9.43 -4.57
N PHE A 152 14.45 -8.46 -4.43
CA PHE A 152 14.58 -7.13 -5.03
C PHE A 152 15.06 -6.07 -4.04
N ILE A 153 14.61 -6.13 -2.79
CA ILE A 153 14.94 -5.15 -1.74
C ILE A 153 16.01 -5.64 -0.77
N ASP A 154 16.78 -4.72 -0.21
CA ASP A 154 17.89 -5.06 0.69
C ASP A 154 17.42 -5.46 2.09
N LYS A 155 18.30 -6.14 2.84
CA LYS A 155 18.00 -6.63 4.20
C LYS A 155 17.69 -5.51 5.20
N ALA A 156 18.23 -4.30 5.03
CA ALA A 156 17.93 -3.20 5.93
C ALA A 156 16.51 -2.67 5.69
N THR A 157 16.07 -2.61 4.43
CA THR A 157 14.68 -2.29 4.07
C THR A 157 13.69 -3.35 4.56
N LEU A 158 14.00 -4.65 4.40
CA LEU A 158 13.15 -5.74 4.89
C LEU A 158 12.90 -5.66 6.41
N LYS A 159 13.90 -5.27 7.19
CA LYS A 159 13.78 -5.11 8.66
C LYS A 159 12.83 -3.99 9.09
N LYS A 160 12.44 -3.09 8.18
CA LYS A 160 11.51 -1.99 8.45
C LYS A 160 10.05 -2.40 8.27
N ILE A 161 9.80 -3.58 7.70
CA ILE A 161 8.47 -4.15 7.52
C ILE A 161 8.01 -4.79 8.84
N LYS A 162 6.83 -4.39 9.30
CA LYS A 162 6.17 -4.90 10.51
C LYS A 162 4.76 -5.32 10.17
N ILE A 163 4.43 -6.59 10.47
CA ILE A 163 3.05 -7.05 10.42
C ILE A 163 2.33 -6.50 11.64
N VAL A 164 1.17 -5.90 11.43
CA VAL A 164 0.29 -5.42 12.50
C VAL A 164 -0.72 -6.52 12.76
N ASP A 165 -0.63 -7.13 13.94
CA ASP A 165 -1.60 -8.12 14.38
C ASP A 165 -2.93 -7.42 14.69
N SER A 166 -4.02 -7.99 14.17
CA SER A 166 -5.37 -7.66 14.60
C SER A 166 -5.70 -8.52 15.82
N ASP A 167 -5.51 -7.96 17.02
CA ASP A 167 -6.06 -8.51 18.26
C ASP A 167 -7.60 -8.67 18.18
#